data_AF-A0A920C462-F1
#
_entry.id   AF-A0A920C462-F1
#
_cell.length_a   1.000
_cell.length_b   1.000
_cell.length_c   1.000
_cell.angle_alpha   90.00
_cell.angle_beta   90.00
_cell.angle_gamma   90.00
#
_symmetry.space_group_name_H-M   'P 1'
#
loop_
_entity.id
_entity.type
_entity.pdbx_description
1 polymer ?
#
loop_
_entity_poly.entity_id
_entity_poly.type
_entity_poly.pdbx_seq_one_letter_code
_entity_poly.pdbx_strand_id
1 'polypeptide(L)'
;MKFYEFTNPYYALIKAENENNAAKLYAKSVADIDEGVDVKEIDCDMALIKCAQALGEDNDYINSKEIYDDFIREEQEVLLIDYLLI
;
A
#
# COMPACT_ATOMS: atom_id res chain seq x y z
N MET A 1 13.43 0.08 2.31
CA MET A 1 12.03 0.43 2.67
C MET A 1 11.38 -0.77 3.35
N LYS A 2 10.30 -0.55 4.09
CA LYS A 2 9.41 -1.55 4.68
C LYS A 2 8.01 -1.39 4.06
N PHE A 3 7.16 -2.39 4.24
CA PHE A 3 5.82 -2.43 3.66
C PHE A 3 4.78 -2.53 4.77
N TYR A 4 3.74 -1.72 4.66
CA TYR A 4 2.72 -1.57 5.69
C TYR A 4 1.34 -1.72 5.06
N GLU A 5 0.58 -2.65 5.60
CA GLU A 5 -0.82 -2.91 5.25
C GLU A 5 -1.72 -2.16 6.23
N PHE A 6 -2.66 -1.41 5.68
CA PHE A 6 -3.71 -0.69 6.40
C PHE A 6 -5.05 -1.29 5.98
N THR A 7 -5.98 -1.52 6.93
CA THR A 7 -7.26 -2.20 6.63
C THR A 7 -8.51 -1.43 7.07
N ASN A 8 -8.38 -0.26 7.69
CA ASN A 8 -9.51 0.53 8.18
C ASN A 8 -9.17 2.03 8.09
N PRO A 9 -10.03 2.89 7.51
CA PRO A 9 -11.32 2.62 6.85
C PRO A 9 -11.21 2.03 5.43
N TYR A 10 -10.06 2.18 4.77
CA TYR A 10 -9.81 1.61 3.44
C TYR A 10 -8.54 0.79 3.43
N TYR A 11 -8.52 -0.26 2.61
CA TYR A 11 -7.32 -1.03 2.40
C TYR A 11 -6.27 -0.20 1.65
N ALA A 12 -5.06 -0.15 2.20
CA ALA A 12 -3.90 0.41 1.51
C ALA A 12 -2.63 -0.36 1.79
N LEU A 13 -1.77 -0.46 0.77
CA LEU A 13 -0.41 -0.98 0.90
C LEU A 13 0.57 0.17 0.68
N ILE A 14 1.41 0.44 1.68
CA ILE A 14 2.31 1.59 1.68
C ILE A 14 3.75 1.12 1.89
N LYS A 15 4.65 1.61 1.03
CA LYS A 15 6.10 1.47 1.16
C LYS A 15 6.64 2.70 1.88
N ALA A 16 7.29 2.50 3.03
CA ALA A 16 7.85 3.60 3.82
C ALA A 16 9.08 3.17 4.63
N GLU A 17 9.80 4.13 5.20
CA GLU A 17 10.96 3.84 6.08
C GLU A 17 10.55 3.21 7.41
N ASN A 18 9.39 3.60 7.92
CA ASN A 18 8.86 3.20 9.22
C ASN A 18 7.33 3.41 9.25
N GLU A 19 6.67 2.84 10.26
CA GLU A 19 5.22 2.88 10.44
C GLU A 19 4.68 4.32 10.55
N ASN A 20 5.39 5.22 11.24
CA ASN A 20 4.97 6.63 11.37
C ASN A 20 4.93 7.34 10.02
N ASN A 21 5.90 7.06 9.15
CA ASN A 21 5.92 7.61 7.79
C ASN A 21 4.81 6.99 6.93
N ALA A 22 4.54 5.69 7.08
CA ALA A 22 3.43 5.03 6.41
C ALA A 22 2.07 5.61 6.83
N ALA A 23 1.85 5.82 8.13
CA ALA A 23 0.64 6.42 8.66
C ALA A 23 0.44 7.86 8.15
N LYS A 24 1.51 8.66 8.07
CA LYS A 24 1.43 10.01 7.47
C LYS A 24 1.01 9.97 6.00
N LEU A 25 1.52 9.00 5.23
CA LEU A 25 1.12 8.81 3.84
C LEU A 25 -0.34 8.35 3.73
N TYR A 26 -0.77 7.44 4.59
CA TYR A 26 -2.15 6.99 4.68
C TYR A 26 -3.11 8.15 4.94
N ALA A 27 -2.83 8.94 5.99
CA ALA A 27 -3.61 10.12 6.36
C ALA A 27 -3.72 11.15 5.22
N LYS A 28 -2.63 11.32 4.46
CA LYS A 28 -2.55 12.32 3.40
C LYS A 28 -3.28 11.89 2.12
N SER A 29 -3.23 10.60 1.78
CA SER A 29 -3.58 10.11 0.44
C SER A 29 -4.78 9.15 0.43
N VAL A 30 -5.16 8.57 1.57
CA VAL A 30 -6.17 7.52 1.65
C VAL A 30 -7.37 7.96 2.48
N ALA A 31 -7.18 8.16 3.78
CA ALA A 31 -8.24 8.61 4.69
C ALA A 31 -7.67 9.17 5.99
N ASP A 32 -8.43 10.06 6.61
CA ASP A 32 -8.11 10.57 7.95
C ASP A 32 -8.02 9.41 8.96
N ILE A 33 -6.99 9.48 9.82
CA ILE A 33 -6.77 8.53 10.91
C ILE A 33 -7.60 8.99 12.11
N ASP A 34 -8.93 8.91 11.99
CA ASP A 34 -9.80 8.99 13.17
C ASP A 34 -9.75 7.62 13.86
N GLU A 35 -9.13 7.59 15.04
CA GLU A 35 -8.91 6.45 15.96
C GLU A 35 -9.43 5.07 15.48
N GLY A 36 -8.52 4.14 15.18
CA GLY A 36 -8.87 2.74 14.87
C GLY A 36 -8.25 2.15 13.60
N VAL A 37 -7.26 2.82 13.00
CA VAL A 37 -6.51 2.32 11.86
C VAL A 37 -5.63 1.14 12.30
N ASP A 38 -5.92 -0.04 11.76
CA ASP A 38 -5.08 -1.23 11.96
C ASP A 38 -3.95 -1.21 10.93
N VAL A 39 -2.71 -1.27 11.42
CA VAL A 39 -1.50 -1.23 10.60
C VAL A 39 -0.63 -2.44 10.90
N LYS A 40 -0.15 -3.06 9.84
CA LYS A 40 0.69 -4.26 9.93
C LYS A 40 1.89 -4.16 9.01
N GLU A 41 3.09 -4.31 9.55
CA GLU A 41 4.29 -4.53 8.73
C GLU A 41 4.22 -5.91 8.07
N ILE A 42 4.43 -5.97 6.75
CA ILE A 42 4.45 -7.21 5.97
C ILE A 42 5.75 -7.34 5.19
N ASP A 43 6.09 -8.58 4.84
CA ASP A 43 7.28 -8.89 4.06
C ASP A 43 7.15 -8.37 2.61
N CYS A 44 8.29 -8.05 1.99
CA CYS A 44 8.37 -7.59 0.60
C CYS A 44 7.68 -8.55 -0.37
N ASP A 45 7.88 -9.87 -0.21
CA ASP A 45 7.28 -10.87 -1.08
C ASP A 45 5.75 -10.89 -0.97
N MET A 46 5.21 -10.71 0.26
CA MET A 46 3.77 -10.63 0.49
C MET A 46 3.17 -9.37 -0.13
N ALA A 47 3.86 -8.23 -0.01
CA ALA A 47 3.48 -6.98 -0.66
C ALA A 47 3.43 -7.12 -2.19
N LEU A 48 4.43 -7.78 -2.78
CA LEU A 48 4.51 -7.98 -4.23
C LEU A 48 3.39 -8.89 -4.75
N ILE A 49 3.08 -9.97 -4.03
CA ILE A 49 1.95 -10.86 -4.37
C ILE A 49 0.63 -10.07 -4.36
N LYS A 50 0.42 -9.21 -3.36
CA LYS A 50 -0.79 -8.39 -3.24
C LYS A 50 -0.92 -7.40 -4.40
N CYS A 51 0.14 -6.67 -4.76
CA CYS A 51 0.13 -5.78 -5.92
C CYS A 51 -0.13 -6.53 -7.23
N ALA A 52 0.46 -7.72 -7.42
CA ALA A 52 0.27 -8.51 -8.63
C ALA A 52 -1.15 -9.08 -8.78
N GLN A 53 -1.90 -9.21 -7.68
CA GLN A 53 -3.27 -9.70 -7.67
C GLN A 53 -4.31 -8.58 -7.73
N ALA A 54 -3.91 -7.33 -7.48
CA ALA A 54 -4.79 -6.19 -7.53
C ALA A 54 -5.17 -5.84 -8.98
N LEU A 55 -6.41 -5.39 -9.14
CA LEU A 55 -6.86 -4.76 -10.37
C LEU A 55 -6.55 -3.27 -10.29
N GLY A 56 -6.00 -2.72 -11.37
CA GLY A 56 -5.84 -1.29 -11.56
C GLY A 56 -7.19 -0.60 -11.77
N GLU A 57 -7.15 0.73 -11.91
CA GLU A 57 -8.34 1.58 -12.09
C GLU A 57 -9.16 1.24 -13.35
N ASP A 58 -8.53 0.62 -14.35
CA ASP A 58 -9.13 0.19 -15.61
C ASP A 58 -9.76 -1.22 -15.54
N ASN A 59 -9.74 -1.87 -14.37
CA ASN A 59 -10.08 -3.28 -14.16
C ASN A 59 -9.17 -4.26 -14.92
N ASP A 60 -7.96 -3.86 -15.28
CA ASP A 60 -6.91 -4.77 -15.76
C ASP A 60 -5.82 -4.94 -14.69
N TYR A 61 -4.96 -5.93 -14.85
CA TYR A 61 -3.84 -6.15 -13.94
C TYR A 61 -2.75 -5.08 -14.13
N ILE A 62 -2.19 -4.59 -13.02
CA ILE A 62 -1.04 -3.68 -13.06
C ILE A 62 0.13 -4.37 -13.75
N ASN A 63 0.86 -3.63 -14.59
CA ASN A 63 2.00 -4.16 -15.30
C ASN A 63 3.09 -4.62 -14.31
N SER A 64 3.60 -5.85 -14.49
CA SER A 64 4.62 -6.41 -13.57
C SER A 64 5.93 -5.61 -13.53
N LYS A 65 6.29 -4.91 -14.61
CA LYS A 65 7.45 -4.02 -14.64
C LYS A 65 7.20 -2.77 -13.79
N GLU A 66 6.00 -2.21 -13.84
CA GLU A 66 5.61 -1.04 -13.04
C GLU A 66 5.66 -1.37 -11.55
N ILE A 67 5.04 -2.50 -11.15
CA ILE A 67 5.13 -3.01 -9.77
C ILE A 67 6.60 -3.16 -9.35
N TYR A 68 7.44 -3.76 -10.19
CA TYR A 68 8.85 -3.95 -9.87
C TYR A 68 9.59 -2.62 -9.71
N ASP A 69 9.39 -1.68 -10.64
CA ASP A 69 10.03 -0.36 -10.63
C ASP A 69 9.65 0.41 -9.36
N ASP A 70 8.39 0.34 -8.94
CA ASP A 70 7.92 0.98 -7.70
C ASP A 70 8.53 0.32 -6.46
N PHE A 71 8.77 -0.99 -6.45
CA PHE A 71 9.39 -1.66 -5.30
C PHE A 71 10.88 -1.34 -5.14
N ILE A 72 11.62 -1.18 -6.24
CA ILE A 72 13.07 -0.92 -6.19
C ILE A 72 13.42 0.56 -5.96
N ARG A 73 12.50 1.49 -6.26
CA ARG A 73 12.73 2.92 -6.03
C ARG A 73 12.86 3.23 -4.54
N GLU A 74 13.86 4.02 -4.18
CA GLU A 74 14.11 4.47 -2.80
C GLU A 74 13.21 5.64 -2.38
N GLU A 75 11.93 5.57 -2.74
CA GLU A 75 10.91 6.58 -2.44
C GLU A 75 9.82 5.97 -1.55
N GLN A 76 9.12 6.80 -0.79
CA GLN A 76 7.98 6.36 0.01
C GLN A 76 6.69 6.59 -0.78
N GLU A 77 5.81 5.61 -0.83
CA GLU A 77 4.73 5.58 -1.83
C GLU A 77 3.54 4.72 -1.38
N VAL A 78 2.36 5.11 -1.82
CA VAL A 78 1.15 4.28 -1.72
C VAL A 78 1.12 3.39 -2.96
N LEU A 79 1.34 2.09 -2.77
CA LEU A 79 1.46 1.12 -3.85
C LEU A 79 0.10 0.60 -4.32
N LEU A 80 -0.87 0.56 -3.42
CA LEU A 80 -2.20 0.06 -3.70
C LEU A 80 -3.20 0.74 -2.77
N ILE A 81 -4.31 1.16 -3.34
CA ILE A 81 -5.53 1.51 -2.61
C ILE A 81 -6.61 0.63 -3.21
N ASP A 82 -7.31 -0.13 -2.37
CA ASP A 82 -8.44 -0.92 -2.82
C ASP A 82 -9.65 -0.60 -1.96
N TYR A 83 -10.68 -0.02 -2.58
CA TYR A 83 -11.91 0.37 -1.92
C TYR A 83 -12.88 -0.82 -1.73
N LEU A 84 -12.58 -1.99 -2.31
CA LEU A 84 -13.42 -3.20 -2.30
C LEU A 84 -12.88 -4.31 -1.40
N LEU A 85 -11.60 -4.28 -1.01
CA LEU A 85 -11.07 -5.17 0.03
C LEU A 85 -11.44 -4.64 1.42
N ILE A 86 -12.56 -5.13 1.97
CA ILE A 86 -12.96 -5.00 3.38
C ILE A 86 -13.21 -6.40 3.95
#